data_AF-A0A7C7ET54-F1
#
_entry.id   AF-A0A7C7ET54-F1
#
_cell.length_a   1.000
_cell.length_b   1.000
_cell.length_c   1.000
_cell.angle_alpha   90.00
_cell.angle_beta   90.00
_cell.angle_gamma   90.00
#
_symmetry.space_group_name_H-M   'P 1'
#
loop_
_entity.id
_entity.type
_entity.pdbx_description
1 polymer ?
#
loop_
_entity_poly.entity_id
_entity_poly.type
_entity_poly.pdbx_seq_one_letter_code
_entity_poly.pdbx_strand_id
1 'polypeptide(L)'
;MWIKVTLFISTVFIVKYIFSLINSYGDKKVERMKELIHFTHFLRVYSCEMKMSIEEIYLKYNFQSSQMKTVVNEWMKSLENKKSSQDLADFIREIMHTPEEFNLHFAEIIDYYGTTYSDILDKKLSFTAGEMERVLKEFSLVHNEKKTLYNRISFLAGCLAAIIMI
;
A
#
# COMPACT_ATOMS: atom_id res chain seq x y z
N MET A 1 -26.44 11.11 -37.71
CA MET A 1 -25.90 9.75 -37.49
C MET A 1 -24.48 9.83 -36.93
N TRP A 2 -23.52 10.47 -37.62
CA TRP A 2 -22.13 10.64 -37.18
C TRP A 2 -21.94 11.22 -35.77
N ILE A 3 -22.63 12.31 -35.41
CA ILE A 3 -22.51 12.93 -34.07
C ILE A 3 -22.92 11.96 -32.94
N LYS A 4 -23.95 11.13 -33.16
CA LYS A 4 -24.42 10.15 -32.17
C LYS A 4 -23.41 9.01 -31.98
N VAL A 5 -22.83 8.52 -33.08
CA VAL A 5 -21.79 7.47 -33.05
C VAL A 5 -20.53 7.96 -32.34
N THR A 6 -20.10 9.19 -32.63
CA THR A 6 -18.93 9.79 -31.96
C THR A 6 -19.14 9.98 -30.46
N LEU A 7 -20.31 10.49 -30.05
CA LEU A 7 -20.67 10.59 -28.63
C LEU A 7 -20.66 9.22 -27.95
N PHE A 8 -21.22 8.20 -28.59
CA PHE A 8 -21.26 6.82 -28.08
C PHE A 8 -19.86 6.24 -27.82
N ILE A 9 -18.98 6.29 -28.83
CA ILE A 9 -17.60 5.78 -28.70
C ILE A 9 -16.87 6.51 -27.58
N SER A 10 -17.09 7.83 -27.47
CA SER A 10 -16.48 8.66 -26.43
C SER A 10 -16.95 8.25 -25.04
N THR A 11 -18.24 8.01 -24.82
CA THR A 11 -18.78 7.59 -23.52
C THR A 11 -18.23 6.22 -23.08
N VAL A 12 -18.20 5.23 -23.98
CA VAL A 12 -17.66 3.90 -23.66
C VAL A 12 -16.17 3.99 -23.29
N PHE A 13 -15.41 4.80 -24.05
CA PHE A 13 -14.00 5.02 -23.77
C PHE A 13 -13.78 5.70 -22.42
N ILE A 14 -14.56 6.75 -22.10
CA ILE A 14 -14.47 7.47 -20.83
C ILE A 14 -14.76 6.54 -19.64
N VAL A 15 -15.83 5.74 -19.71
CA VAL A 15 -16.18 4.80 -18.63
C VAL A 15 -15.07 3.78 -18.40
N LYS A 16 -14.53 3.18 -19.47
CA LYS A 16 -13.41 2.23 -19.38
C LYS A 16 -12.16 2.89 -18.80
N TYR A 17 -11.87 4.12 -19.21
CA TYR A 17 -10.74 4.88 -18.71
C TYR A 17 -10.86 5.18 -17.20
N ILE A 18 -12.04 5.60 -16.73
CA ILE A 18 -12.30 5.85 -15.30
C ILE A 18 -12.05 4.57 -14.47
N PHE A 19 -12.60 3.42 -14.90
CA PHE A 19 -12.36 2.17 -14.18
C PHE A 19 -10.90 1.73 -14.21
N SER A 20 -10.19 1.94 -15.33
CA SER A 20 -8.76 1.68 -15.42
C SER A 20 -7.95 2.53 -14.43
N LEU A 21 -8.31 3.80 -14.26
CA LEU A 21 -7.66 4.69 -13.30
C LEU A 21 -7.90 4.23 -11.86
N ILE A 22 -9.15 3.88 -11.51
CA ILE A 22 -9.50 3.37 -10.18
C ILE A 22 -8.72 2.09 -9.88
N ASN A 23 -8.65 1.17 -10.84
CA ASN A 23 -7.90 -0.08 -10.70
C ASN A 23 -6.41 0.17 -10.49
N SER A 24 -5.80 1.05 -11.30
CA SER A 24 -4.38 1.41 -11.16
C SER A 24 -4.08 2.06 -9.81
N TYR A 25 -4.98 2.89 -9.29
CA TYR A 25 -4.83 3.49 -7.97
C TYR A 25 -4.83 2.43 -6.86
N GLY A 26 -5.71 1.43 -6.91
CA GLY A 26 -5.71 0.32 -5.97
C GLY A 26 -4.48 -0.59 -6.12
N ASP A 27 -4.04 -0.87 -7.34
CA ASP A 27 -2.82 -1.65 -7.62
C ASP A 27 -1.58 -0.99 -6.99
N LYS A 28 -1.46 0.35 -7.09
CA LYS A 28 -0.39 1.11 -6.42
C LYS A 28 -0.41 1.02 -4.90
N LYS A 29 -1.59 0.93 -4.26
CA LYS A 29 -1.69 0.72 -2.81
C LYS A 29 -1.14 -0.65 -2.41
N VAL A 30 -1.48 -1.69 -3.18
CA VAL A 30 -0.95 -3.05 -2.99
C VAL A 30 0.58 -3.06 -3.10
N GLU A 31 1.14 -2.38 -4.10
CA GLU A 31 2.61 -2.26 -4.27
C GLU A 31 3.27 -1.58 -3.05
N ARG A 32 2.71 -0.47 -2.59
CA ARG A 32 3.19 0.27 -1.40
C ARG A 32 3.15 -0.58 -0.14
N MET A 33 2.06 -1.33 0.08
CA MET A 33 1.95 -2.25 1.22
C MET A 33 3.00 -3.36 1.15
N LYS A 34 3.23 -3.95 -0.03
CA LYS A 34 4.27 -4.97 -0.23
C LYS A 34 5.66 -4.41 0.06
N GLU A 35 5.96 -3.20 -0.39
CA GLU A 35 7.25 -2.56 -0.14
C GLU A 35 7.47 -2.31 1.38
N LEU A 36 6.43 -1.87 2.10
CA LEU A 36 6.47 -1.70 3.56
C LEU A 36 6.70 -3.02 4.29
N ILE A 37 5.99 -4.10 3.93
CA ILE A 37 6.21 -5.44 4.49
C ILE A 37 7.65 -5.92 4.22
N HIS A 38 8.12 -5.75 2.99
CA HIS A 38 9.47 -6.14 2.61
C HIS A 38 10.52 -5.38 3.43
N PHE A 39 10.32 -4.08 3.65
CA PHE A 39 11.17 -3.31 4.55
C PHE A 39 11.08 -3.82 6.00
N THR A 40 9.91 -4.17 6.53
CA THR A 40 9.77 -4.76 7.87
C THR A 40 10.56 -6.06 8.02
N HIS A 41 10.54 -6.93 7.01
CA HIS A 41 11.38 -8.13 7.01
C HIS A 41 12.87 -7.82 6.91
N PHE A 42 13.24 -6.85 6.07
CA PHE A 42 14.62 -6.40 5.94
C PHE A 42 15.13 -5.83 7.28
N LEU A 43 14.34 -4.97 7.92
CA LEU A 43 14.58 -4.45 9.26
C LEU A 43 14.79 -5.60 10.24
N ARG A 44 13.88 -6.58 10.29
CA ARG A 44 14.01 -7.74 11.18
C ARG A 44 15.35 -8.45 11.04
N VAL A 45 15.69 -8.89 9.83
CA VAL A 45 16.93 -9.64 9.57
C VAL A 45 18.16 -8.82 9.94
N TYR A 46 18.22 -7.57 9.49
CA TYR A 46 19.42 -6.76 9.68
C TYR A 46 19.59 -6.25 11.11
N SER A 47 18.50 -5.95 11.81
CA SER A 47 18.56 -5.52 13.21
C SER A 47 18.85 -6.70 14.13
N CYS A 48 18.23 -7.86 13.91
CA CYS A 48 18.27 -8.96 14.87
C CYS A 48 19.44 -9.93 14.63
N GLU A 49 19.71 -10.27 13.36
CA GLU A 49 20.76 -11.23 13.00
C GLU A 49 22.10 -10.52 12.75
N MET A 50 22.07 -9.43 11.98
CA MET A 50 23.29 -8.69 11.60
C MET A 50 23.68 -7.59 12.60
N LYS A 51 22.78 -7.25 13.55
CA LYS A 51 22.98 -6.20 14.58
C LYS A 51 23.37 -4.83 13.99
N MET A 52 22.83 -4.53 12.82
CA MET A 52 23.08 -3.29 12.07
C MET A 52 22.31 -2.12 12.68
N SER A 53 22.85 -0.89 12.60
CA SER A 53 22.14 0.30 13.04
C SER A 53 20.97 0.64 12.08
N ILE A 54 20.00 1.42 12.53
CA ILE A 54 18.85 1.79 11.69
C ILE A 54 19.30 2.65 10.51
N GLU A 55 20.28 3.53 10.72
CA GLU A 55 20.84 4.41 9.70
C GLU A 55 21.52 3.59 8.60
N GLU A 56 22.29 2.57 8.99
CA GLU A 56 22.93 1.64 8.06
C GLU A 56 21.88 0.84 7.27
N ILE A 57 20.83 0.35 7.95
CA ILE A 57 19.70 -0.36 7.31
C ILE A 57 19.01 0.53 6.29
N TYR A 58 18.74 1.79 6.64
CA TYR A 58 18.12 2.77 5.75
C TYR A 58 18.99 3.05 4.51
N LEU A 59 20.30 3.22 4.68
CA LEU A 59 21.21 3.45 3.55
C LEU A 59 21.35 2.22 2.64
N LYS A 60 21.22 1.01 3.20
CA LYS A 60 21.38 -0.24 2.46
C LYS A 60 20.10 -0.68 1.76
N TYR A 61 18.93 -0.28 2.25
CA TYR A 61 17.66 -0.69 1.66
C TYR A 61 17.45 -0.07 0.27
N ASN A 62 17.18 -0.91 -0.72
CA ASN A 62 16.90 -0.46 -2.09
C ASN A 62 15.43 -0.05 -2.23
N PHE A 63 15.13 1.20 -1.90
CA PHE A 63 13.79 1.78 -2.03
C PHE A 63 13.31 1.77 -3.48
N GLN A 64 12.14 1.19 -3.71
CA GLN A 64 11.46 1.17 -5.01
C GLN A 64 10.63 2.43 -5.23
N SER A 65 10.13 3.06 -4.16
CA SER A 65 9.37 4.30 -4.25
C SER A 65 9.94 5.42 -3.37
N SER A 66 9.85 6.66 -3.87
CA SER A 66 10.25 7.84 -3.11
C SER A 66 9.35 8.05 -1.89
N GLN A 67 8.06 7.71 -1.99
CA GLN A 67 7.12 7.73 -0.88
C GLN A 67 7.57 6.79 0.25
N MET A 68 7.99 5.58 -0.08
CA MET A 68 8.50 4.63 0.91
C MET A 68 9.75 5.18 1.62
N LYS A 69 10.68 5.75 0.86
CA LYS A 69 11.88 6.39 1.44
C LYS A 69 11.50 7.51 2.42
N THR A 70 10.52 8.35 2.06
CA THR A 70 9.99 9.40 2.93
C THR A 70 9.36 8.83 4.21
N VAL A 71 8.55 7.78 4.09
CA VAL A 71 7.91 7.10 5.23
C VAL A 71 8.96 6.54 6.19
N VAL A 72 9.93 5.78 5.70
CA VAL A 72 10.96 5.20 6.56
C VAL A 72 11.82 6.27 7.22
N ASN A 73 12.15 7.34 6.50
CA ASN A 73 12.89 8.46 7.07
C ASN A 73 12.11 9.18 8.18
N GLU A 74 10.79 9.35 8.04
CA GLU A 74 9.96 9.92 9.11
C GLU A 74 9.77 8.95 10.28
N TRP A 75 9.67 7.65 10.00
CA TRP A 75 9.66 6.59 11.03
C TRP A 75 10.94 6.62 11.87
N MET A 76 12.11 6.76 11.25
CA MET A 76 13.39 6.93 11.95
C MET A 76 13.40 8.16 12.87
N LYS A 77 12.96 9.32 12.36
CA LYS A 77 12.84 10.53 13.19
C LYS A 77 11.85 10.36 14.34
N SER A 78 10.80 9.57 14.13
CA SER A 78 9.77 9.32 15.15
C SER A 78 10.32 8.49 16.30
N LEU A 79 11.24 7.56 16.03
CA LEU A 79 11.97 6.82 17.06
C LEU A 79 12.80 7.75 17.97
N GLU A 80 13.54 8.69 17.38
CA GLU A 80 14.37 9.65 18.13
C GLU A 80 13.52 10.61 18.96
N ASN A 81 12.45 11.13 18.37
CA ASN A 81 11.60 12.17 18.96
C ASN A 81 10.48 11.62 19.86
N LYS A 82 10.37 10.28 19.99
CA LYS A 82 9.30 9.60 20.74
C LYS A 82 7.89 10.10 20.34
N LYS A 83 7.67 10.27 19.03
CA LYS A 83 6.33 10.60 18.51
C LYS A 83 5.36 9.46 18.79
N SER A 84 4.07 9.79 18.86
CA SER A 84 3.01 8.78 18.96
C SER A 84 2.97 7.91 17.70
N SER A 85 2.77 6.60 17.86
CA SER A 85 2.55 5.68 16.75
C SER A 85 1.29 6.04 15.95
N GLN A 86 0.29 6.67 16.58
CA GLN A 86 -0.88 7.18 15.86
C GLN A 86 -0.53 8.31 14.88
N ASP A 87 0.27 9.29 15.31
CA ASP A 87 0.68 10.43 14.46
C ASP A 87 1.47 9.92 13.23
N LEU A 88 2.30 8.90 13.44
CA LEU A 88 3.05 8.28 12.37
C LEU A 88 2.14 7.48 11.41
N ALA A 89 1.15 6.75 11.94
CA ALA A 89 0.17 6.03 11.13
C ALA A 89 -0.66 6.98 10.25
N ASP A 90 -1.04 8.15 10.78
CA ASP A 90 -1.74 9.19 10.03
C ASP A 90 -0.86 9.76 8.91
N PHE A 91 0.42 10.04 9.20
CA PHE A 91 1.39 10.47 8.18
C PHE A 91 1.55 9.42 7.07
N ILE A 92 1.70 8.14 7.43
CA ILE A 92 1.79 7.04 6.45
C ILE A 92 0.54 7.01 5.58
N ARG A 93 -0.65 7.19 6.16
CA ARG A 93 -1.91 7.22 5.41
C ARG A 93 -1.94 8.36 4.39
N GLU A 94 -1.43 9.53 4.73
CA GLU A 94 -1.37 10.68 3.83
C GLU A 94 -0.42 10.43 2.64
N ILE A 95 0.73 9.81 2.87
CA ILE A 95 1.76 9.58 1.85
C ILE A 95 1.45 8.33 0.99
N MET A 96 1.07 7.24 1.64
CA MET A 96 0.92 5.93 1.02
C MET A 96 -0.51 5.61 0.60
N HIS A 97 -1.51 6.30 1.18
CA HIS A 97 -2.94 6.05 0.96
C HIS A 97 -3.38 4.60 1.24
N THR A 98 -2.61 3.89 2.07
CA THR A 98 -2.83 2.51 2.50
C THR A 98 -3.82 2.46 3.68
N PRO A 99 -4.44 1.29 3.93
CA PRO A 99 -5.41 1.13 5.02
C PRO A 99 -4.84 1.53 6.38
N GLU A 100 -5.67 2.10 7.24
CA GLU A 100 -5.25 2.58 8.57
C GLU A 100 -4.73 1.46 9.46
N GLU A 101 -5.43 0.32 9.53
CA GLU A 101 -5.01 -0.87 10.27
C GLU A 101 -3.60 -1.34 9.85
N PHE A 102 -3.33 -1.35 8.55
CA PHE A 102 -1.99 -1.69 8.03
C PHE A 102 -0.92 -0.70 8.49
N ASN A 103 -1.24 0.60 8.46
CA ASN A 103 -0.30 1.66 8.83
C ASN A 103 0.00 1.64 10.31
N LEU A 104 -0.99 1.35 11.15
CA LEU A 104 -0.83 1.22 12.60
C LEU A 104 0.15 0.11 12.95
N HIS A 105 0.03 -1.07 12.35
CA HIS A 105 0.99 -2.16 12.59
C HIS A 105 2.43 -1.74 12.29
N PHE A 106 2.67 -1.03 11.18
CA PHE A 106 4.02 -0.52 10.88
C PHE A 106 4.46 0.59 11.85
N ALA A 107 3.55 1.49 12.21
CA ALA A 107 3.88 2.60 13.10
C ALA A 107 4.21 2.14 14.53
N GLU A 108 3.49 1.15 15.06
CA GLU A 108 3.71 0.54 16.39
C GLU A 108 5.10 -0.05 16.56
N ILE A 109 5.85 -0.28 15.46
CA ILE A 109 7.26 -0.70 15.54
C ILE A 109 8.07 0.31 16.38
N ILE A 110 7.76 1.61 16.32
CA ILE A 110 8.50 2.62 17.08
C ILE A 110 8.40 2.44 18.60
N ASP A 111 7.34 1.80 19.07
CA ASP A 111 7.06 1.64 20.50
C ASP A 111 7.93 0.57 21.16
N TYR A 112 8.49 -0.35 20.37
CA TYR A 112 9.29 -1.47 20.88
C TYR A 112 10.68 -1.62 20.24
N TYR A 113 10.94 -0.92 19.14
CA TYR A 113 12.23 -0.99 18.47
C TYR A 113 13.32 -0.32 19.31
N GLY A 114 14.44 -1.00 19.53
CA GLY A 114 15.55 -0.52 20.36
C GLY A 114 15.34 -0.63 21.88
N THR A 115 14.14 -0.99 22.34
CA THR A 115 13.83 -1.19 23.78
C THR A 115 13.78 -2.66 24.19
N THR A 116 13.99 -3.58 23.24
CA THR A 116 13.86 -5.03 23.44
C THR A 116 15.14 -5.76 23.06
N TYR A 117 15.40 -6.91 23.70
CA TYR A 117 16.49 -7.81 23.30
C TYR A 117 16.23 -8.40 21.92
N SER A 118 17.29 -8.78 21.20
CA SER A 118 17.21 -9.26 19.81
C SER A 118 16.15 -10.34 19.59
N ASP A 119 16.08 -11.36 20.45
CA ASP A 119 15.12 -12.46 20.31
C ASP A 119 13.66 -12.02 20.50
N ILE A 120 13.42 -10.99 21.32
CA ILE A 120 12.08 -10.42 21.54
C ILE A 120 11.74 -9.49 20.38
N LEU A 121 12.70 -8.70 19.91
CA LEU A 121 12.56 -7.82 18.76
C LEU A 121 12.20 -8.62 17.50
N ASP A 122 12.89 -9.72 17.26
CA ASP A 122 12.63 -10.63 16.13
C ASP A 122 11.18 -11.16 16.15
N LYS A 123 10.73 -11.67 17.31
CA LYS A 123 9.36 -12.14 17.50
C LYS A 123 8.33 -11.04 17.24
N LYS A 124 8.55 -9.83 17.78
CA LYS A 124 7.63 -8.70 17.59
C LYS A 124 7.59 -8.25 16.13
N LEU A 125 8.74 -8.07 15.48
CA LEU A 125 8.80 -7.71 14.05
C LEU A 125 8.19 -8.80 13.16
N SER A 126 8.39 -10.07 13.47
CA SER A 126 7.77 -11.17 12.72
C SER A 126 6.25 -11.19 12.89
N PHE A 127 5.76 -10.93 14.10
CA PHE A 127 4.32 -10.80 14.36
C PHE A 127 3.72 -9.62 13.58
N THR A 128 4.34 -8.45 13.69
CA THR A 128 3.91 -7.24 12.96
C THR A 128 3.88 -7.46 11.45
N ALA A 129 4.93 -8.07 10.88
CA ALA A 129 4.94 -8.40 9.45
C ALA A 129 3.79 -9.35 9.07
N GLY A 130 3.49 -10.35 9.91
CA GLY A 130 2.37 -11.26 9.70
C GLY A 130 1.00 -10.57 9.71
N GLU A 131 0.77 -9.64 10.64
CA GLU A 131 -0.47 -8.85 10.65
C GLU A 131 -0.57 -7.92 9.44
N MET A 132 0.54 -7.27 9.04
CA MET A 132 0.60 -6.48 7.81
C MET A 132 0.28 -7.33 6.56
N GLU A 133 0.80 -8.56 6.48
CA GLU A 133 0.49 -9.51 5.39
C GLU A 133 -0.98 -9.94 5.40
N ARG A 134 -1.57 -10.17 6.58
CA ARG A 134 -3.00 -10.48 6.71
C ARG A 134 -3.85 -9.35 6.13
N VAL A 135 -3.59 -8.10 6.53
CA VAL A 135 -4.33 -6.92 6.03
C VAL A 135 -4.10 -6.72 4.52
N LEU A 136 -2.87 -6.95 4.02
CA LEU A 136 -2.59 -6.94 2.57
C LEU A 136 -3.43 -7.96 1.81
N LYS A 137 -3.55 -9.18 2.33
CA LYS A 137 -4.29 -10.26 1.68
C LYS A 137 -5.78 -9.94 1.61
N GLU A 138 -6.36 -9.46 2.71
CA GLU A 138 -7.76 -9.02 2.77
C GLU A 138 -8.02 -7.86 1.79
N PHE A 139 -7.17 -6.83 1.80
CA PHE A 139 -7.28 -5.70 0.88
C PHE A 139 -7.17 -6.14 -0.58
N SER A 140 -6.21 -7.01 -0.90
CA SER A 140 -5.98 -7.50 -2.26
C SER A 140 -7.15 -8.32 -2.79
N LEU A 141 -7.79 -9.13 -1.93
CA LEU A 141 -8.98 -9.90 -2.29
C LEU A 141 -10.13 -8.97 -2.66
N VAL A 142 -10.46 -8.01 -1.78
CA VAL A 142 -11.54 -7.04 -2.02
C VAL A 142 -11.26 -6.18 -3.26
N HIS A 143 -10.01 -5.77 -3.46
CA HIS A 143 -9.60 -5.00 -4.65
C HIS A 143 -9.75 -5.80 -5.94
N ASN A 144 -9.34 -7.08 -5.95
CA ASN A 144 -9.49 -7.95 -7.12
C ASN A 144 -10.94 -8.24 -7.48
N GLU A 145 -11.82 -8.40 -6.48
CA GLU A 145 -13.26 -8.52 -6.69
C GLU A 145 -13.85 -7.25 -7.32
N LYS A 146 -13.50 -6.08 -6.79
CA LYS A 146 -13.92 -4.78 -7.35
C LYS A 146 -13.42 -4.60 -8.78
N LYS A 147 -12.15 -4.91 -9.05
CA LYS A 147 -11.55 -4.87 -10.39
C LYS A 147 -12.30 -5.75 -11.38
N THR A 148 -12.66 -6.96 -10.96
CA THR A 148 -13.47 -7.89 -11.76
C THR A 148 -14.87 -7.33 -12.02
N LEU A 149 -15.51 -6.77 -11.00
CA LEU A 149 -16.83 -6.13 -11.14
C LEU A 149 -16.79 -4.94 -12.11
N TYR A 150 -15.81 -4.04 -11.99
CA TYR A 150 -15.68 -2.88 -12.89
C TYR A 150 -15.45 -3.30 -14.34
N ASN A 151 -14.66 -4.35 -14.58
CA ASN A 151 -14.49 -4.90 -15.92
C ASN A 151 -15.80 -5.44 -16.49
N ARG A 152 -16.62 -6.14 -15.69
CA ARG A 152 -17.94 -6.63 -16.09
C ARG A 152 -18.92 -5.47 -16.37
N ILE A 153 -18.95 -4.45 -15.51
CA ILE A 153 -19.80 -3.26 -15.71
C ILE A 153 -19.39 -2.51 -16.98
N SER A 154 -18.09 -2.33 -17.21
CA SER A 154 -17.58 -1.69 -18.43
C SER A 154 -18.03 -2.44 -19.69
N PHE A 155 -18.00 -3.77 -19.67
CA PHE A 155 -18.49 -4.60 -20.77
C PHE A 155 -20.00 -4.44 -20.98
N LEU A 156 -20.80 -4.57 -19.92
CA LEU A 156 -22.25 -4.42 -19.99
C LEU A 156 -22.69 -3.02 -20.46
N ALA A 157 -22.01 -1.97 -20.00
CA ALA A 157 -22.24 -0.60 -20.46
C ALA A 157 -21.99 -0.46 -21.97
N GLY A 158 -20.93 -1.10 -22.48
CA GLY A 158 -20.66 -1.18 -23.92
C GLY A 158 -21.78 -1.88 -24.70
N CYS A 159 -22.26 -3.02 -24.21
CA CYS A 159 -23.37 -3.77 -24.83
C CYS A 159 -24.68 -2.98 -24.83
N LEU A 160 -25.08 -2.42 -23.67
CA LEU A 160 -26.33 -1.66 -23.53
C LEU A 160 -26.33 -0.44 -24.45
N ALA A 161 -25.22 0.29 -24.49
CA ALA A 161 -25.12 1.47 -25.32
C ALA A 161 -25.10 1.11 -26.83
N ALA A 162 -24.60 -0.08 -27.21
CA ALA A 162 -24.69 -0.55 -28.59
C ALA A 162 -26.13 -0.90 -29.00
N ILE A 163 -26.93 -1.48 -28.10
CA ILE A 163 -28.36 -1.78 -28.34
C ILE A 163 -29.16 -0.49 -28.53
N ILE A 164 -28.90 0.55 -27.73
CA ILE A 164 -29.59 1.86 -27.84
C ILE A 164 -29.27 2.59 -29.16
N MET A 165 -28.15 2.27 -29.81
CA MET A 165 -27.75 2.86 -31.10
C MET A 165 -28.35 2.16 -32.33
N ILE A 166 -28.92 0.96 -32.18
CA ILE A 166 -29.72 0.28 -33.21
C ILE A 166 -31.09 0.93 -33.25
#